data_AF-A0A956PQP5-F1
#
_entry.id   AF-A0A956PQP5-F1
#
_cell.length_a   1.000
_cell.length_b   1.000
_cell.length_c   1.000
_cell.angle_alpha   90.00
_cell.angle_beta   90.00
_cell.angle_gamma   90.00
#
_symmetry.space_group_name_H-M   'P 1'
#
loop_
_entity.id
_entity.type
_entity.pdbx_description
1 polymer ?
#
loop_
_entity_poly.entity_id
_entity_poly.type
_entity_poly.pdbx_seq_one_letter_code
_entity_poly.pdbx_strand_id
1 'polypeptide(L)'
;KILAEHGVSSHIVRVPVSWPPEEFDGFLLSSMGTPDLMGTQGTYTLFSAGPERELTHGVFVQLRRAETAYLGEIEGPGKESVAFEFDGASLTLHGRRHTLSPGRHSPWIEVRFKSCAGLAKFLLLSEDSFYMTALQIHPGKPASSLSHPRIFSVALARLLGNFATCGLAEDLGGCDDRILSLDAFLQQAYEIHEEREKQFFHCLGRTRSGVCAVVFDGTDRIQHMTRNEEHLRELYQRMDELVGRTRAELGPNDALVVLSDHGFKPLLKLIDLNAWLLENGYLFLTEDEIDWTRTKAYTLGLAGISLNLTGREKQGVVSTDQAPLLRQELAHKLSALKDEDVSPIESVSESCKIYHGPYAPNAPDLIIGYKPGYGVHKEAARGRVGTTVVVDNDNPWVADHCYHADLVPGVLFSTLDLSEEASLVDLAPTVLELFGIEPVDFHDGRSLLREAS
;
A
#
# COMPACT_ATOMS: atom_id res chain seq x y z
N LYS A 1 4.79 -22.14 -0.64
CA LYS A 1 5.31 -23.13 -1.63
C LYS A 1 6.13 -24.23 -0.96
N ILE A 2 7.24 -23.91 -0.29
CA ILE A 2 8.06 -24.90 0.43
C ILE A 2 7.23 -25.76 1.38
N LEU A 3 6.39 -25.13 2.23
CA LEU A 3 5.46 -25.84 3.11
C LEU A 3 4.56 -26.83 2.34
N ALA A 4 3.95 -26.38 1.24
CA ALA A 4 3.08 -27.19 0.40
C ALA A 4 3.81 -28.40 -0.23
N GLU A 5 5.06 -28.24 -0.66
CA GLU A 5 5.88 -29.34 -1.18
C GLU A 5 6.16 -30.42 -0.13
N HIS A 6 6.08 -30.06 1.16
CA HIS A 6 6.21 -30.97 2.29
C HIS A 6 4.85 -31.40 2.87
N GLY A 7 3.74 -31.15 2.15
CA GLY A 7 2.40 -31.53 2.57
C GLY A 7 1.81 -30.68 3.70
N VAL A 8 2.41 -29.51 3.97
CA VAL A 8 1.90 -28.52 4.94
C VAL A 8 1.07 -27.47 4.19
N SER A 9 -0.25 -27.57 4.31
CA SER A 9 -1.17 -26.64 3.65
C SER A 9 -1.13 -25.24 4.28
N SER A 10 -1.54 -24.21 3.54
CA SER A 10 -1.61 -22.85 4.07
C SER A 10 -2.82 -22.08 3.57
N HIS A 11 -3.39 -21.23 4.43
CA HIS A 11 -4.35 -20.19 4.08
C HIS A 11 -3.64 -18.83 4.13
N ILE A 12 -3.47 -18.19 2.99
CA ILE A 12 -2.79 -16.91 2.81
C ILE A 12 -3.84 -15.86 2.46
N VAL A 13 -4.21 -15.03 3.42
CA VAL A 13 -5.31 -14.08 3.29
C VAL A 13 -4.75 -12.67 3.22
N ARG A 14 -4.87 -12.03 2.06
CA ARG A 14 -4.53 -10.62 1.88
C ARG A 14 -3.07 -10.24 2.21
N VAL A 15 -2.14 -11.18 2.13
CA VAL A 15 -0.69 -10.88 2.25
C VAL A 15 -0.25 -10.03 1.04
N PRO A 16 0.53 -8.94 1.22
CA PRO A 16 1.02 -8.10 0.13
C PRO A 16 1.75 -8.84 -1.00
N VAL A 17 1.81 -8.21 -2.18
CA VAL A 17 2.55 -8.68 -3.37
C VAL A 17 2.18 -10.12 -3.76
N SER A 18 0.89 -10.43 -3.68
CA SER A 18 0.32 -11.75 -3.94
C SER A 18 -0.60 -11.78 -5.15
N TRP A 19 -0.52 -10.77 -6.02
CA TRP A 19 -1.24 -10.70 -7.28
C TRP A 19 -0.27 -10.70 -8.48
N PRO A 20 -0.50 -11.52 -9.53
CA PRO A 20 -1.56 -12.53 -9.62
C PRO A 20 -1.37 -13.66 -8.59
N PRO A 21 -2.47 -14.31 -8.13
CA PRO A 21 -2.39 -15.36 -7.13
C PRO A 21 -1.55 -16.54 -7.62
N GLU A 22 -0.53 -16.91 -6.86
CA GLU A 22 0.32 -18.06 -7.18
C GLU A 22 -0.35 -19.39 -6.81
N GLU A 23 -0.03 -20.44 -7.57
CA GLU A 23 -0.51 -21.79 -7.31
C GLU A 23 0.37 -22.52 -6.27
N PHE A 24 -0.28 -23.20 -5.32
CA PHE A 24 0.33 -24.11 -4.35
C PHE A 24 -0.76 -24.95 -3.66
N ASP A 25 -0.38 -25.98 -2.91
CA ASP A 25 -1.34 -26.78 -2.13
C ASP A 25 -1.88 -25.99 -0.92
N GLY A 26 -2.92 -25.20 -1.15
CA GLY A 26 -3.58 -24.38 -0.15
C GLY A 26 -4.52 -23.34 -0.75
N PHE A 27 -4.79 -22.30 0.03
CA PHE A 27 -5.72 -21.24 -0.32
C PHE A 27 -5.03 -19.88 -0.22
N LEU A 28 -5.22 -19.03 -1.23
CA LEU A 28 -4.69 -17.68 -1.26
C LEU A 28 -5.75 -16.71 -1.75
N LEU A 29 -5.95 -15.62 -1.03
CA LEU A 29 -6.72 -14.46 -1.48
C LEU A 29 -5.75 -13.28 -1.65
N SER A 30 -5.63 -12.76 -2.86
CA SER A 30 -4.64 -11.73 -3.20
C SER A 30 -4.92 -10.38 -2.51
N SER A 31 -3.86 -9.60 -2.29
CA SER A 31 -3.91 -8.22 -1.78
C SER A 31 -3.15 -7.27 -2.72
N MET A 32 -2.18 -6.50 -2.20
CA MET A 32 -1.40 -5.49 -2.92
C MET A 32 -0.93 -5.99 -4.28
N GLY A 33 -1.13 -5.16 -5.30
CA GLY A 33 -0.97 -5.50 -6.71
C GLY A 33 -2.28 -5.85 -7.41
N THR A 34 -3.32 -6.30 -6.68
CA THR A 34 -4.63 -6.58 -7.27
C THR A 34 -5.26 -5.29 -7.79
N PRO A 35 -5.49 -5.14 -9.10
CA PRO A 35 -6.06 -3.92 -9.63
C PRO A 35 -7.56 -3.84 -9.32
N ASP A 36 -8.14 -2.66 -9.48
CA ASP A 36 -9.57 -2.51 -9.68
C ASP A 36 -10.00 -3.09 -11.04
N LEU A 37 -11.31 -3.09 -11.30
CA LEU A 37 -11.89 -3.63 -12.53
C LEU A 37 -11.42 -2.88 -13.79
N MET A 38 -10.99 -1.62 -13.65
CA MET A 38 -10.46 -0.80 -14.75
C MET A 38 -8.96 -1.04 -14.99
N GLY A 39 -8.30 -1.84 -14.16
CA GLY A 39 -6.87 -2.13 -14.27
C GLY A 39 -5.98 -1.13 -13.52
N THR A 40 -6.55 -0.21 -12.76
CA THR A 40 -5.78 0.77 -11.97
C THR A 40 -5.61 0.29 -10.51
N GLN A 41 -4.87 1.05 -9.70
CA GLN A 41 -4.59 0.71 -8.30
C GLN A 41 -5.51 1.46 -7.33
N GLY A 42 -6.82 1.41 -7.57
CA GLY A 42 -7.80 2.01 -6.65
C GLY A 42 -8.27 3.41 -7.05
N THR A 43 -8.46 3.70 -8.34
CA THR A 43 -8.92 5.02 -8.80
C THR A 43 -10.40 5.23 -8.49
N TYR A 44 -10.71 6.25 -7.69
CA TYR A 44 -12.08 6.65 -7.39
C TYR A 44 -12.70 7.53 -8.48
N THR A 45 -14.01 7.78 -8.39
CA THR A 45 -14.71 8.69 -9.30
C THR A 45 -15.54 9.73 -8.52
N LEU A 46 -15.35 11.00 -8.87
CA LEU A 46 -16.19 12.11 -8.46
C LEU A 46 -17.22 12.39 -9.56
N PHE A 47 -18.49 12.24 -9.25
CA PHE A 47 -19.59 12.67 -10.13
C PHE A 47 -20.11 14.02 -9.63
N SER A 48 -20.11 15.05 -10.49
CA SER A 48 -20.58 16.39 -10.09
C SER A 48 -21.21 17.17 -11.24
N ALA A 49 -22.23 17.97 -10.93
CA ALA A 49 -22.78 18.97 -11.86
C ALA A 49 -22.04 20.32 -11.80
N GLY A 50 -21.08 20.46 -10.88
CA GLY A 50 -20.25 21.65 -10.73
C GLY A 50 -19.20 21.80 -11.84
N PRO A 51 -18.27 22.77 -11.71
CA PRO A 51 -17.18 22.94 -12.64
C PRO A 51 -16.25 21.72 -12.63
N GLU A 52 -15.69 21.41 -13.80
CA GLU A 52 -14.67 20.37 -13.94
C GLU A 52 -13.50 20.61 -13.00
N ARG A 53 -12.99 19.52 -12.41
CA ARG A 53 -11.85 19.53 -11.50
C ARG A 53 -10.78 18.59 -12.01
N GLU A 54 -9.55 19.09 -12.10
CA GLU A 54 -8.38 18.24 -12.25
C GLU A 54 -8.11 17.54 -10.91
N LEU A 55 -8.02 16.21 -10.94
CA LEU A 55 -7.79 15.36 -9.77
C LEU A 55 -6.45 14.65 -9.94
N THR A 56 -5.72 14.47 -8.84
CA THR A 56 -4.41 13.82 -8.88
C THR A 56 -4.56 12.31 -8.95
N HIS A 57 -5.55 11.76 -8.25
CA HIS A 57 -5.73 10.32 -8.08
C HIS A 57 -7.06 9.80 -8.63
N GLY A 58 -8.10 10.63 -8.66
CA GLY A 58 -9.44 10.25 -9.11
C GLY A 58 -9.76 10.64 -10.55
N VAL A 59 -10.98 10.27 -10.97
CA VAL A 59 -11.59 10.72 -12.23
C VAL A 59 -12.78 11.61 -11.94
N PHE A 60 -12.85 12.77 -12.61
CA PHE A 60 -14.03 13.64 -12.58
C PHE A 60 -14.99 13.26 -13.71
N VAL A 61 -16.27 13.10 -13.39
CA VAL A 61 -17.34 12.86 -14.37
C VAL A 61 -18.42 13.92 -14.23
N GLN A 62 -18.64 14.67 -15.31
CA GLN A 62 -19.66 15.70 -15.38
C GLN A 62 -21.06 15.09 -15.42
N LEU A 63 -21.90 15.48 -14.46
CA LEU A 63 -23.32 15.16 -14.45
C LEU A 63 -24.11 16.09 -15.37
N ARG A 64 -25.06 15.52 -16.12
CA ARG A 64 -25.98 16.29 -16.98
C ARG A 64 -27.31 16.48 -16.27
N ARG A 65 -27.73 17.73 -16.10
CA ARG A 65 -29.01 18.05 -15.47
C ARG A 65 -30.19 17.70 -16.40
N ALA A 66 -31.15 16.95 -15.88
CA ALA A 66 -32.50 16.75 -16.41
C ALA A 66 -33.52 17.56 -15.58
N GLU A 67 -34.82 17.41 -15.83
CA GLU A 67 -35.86 18.22 -15.17
C GLU A 67 -35.84 18.08 -13.64
N THR A 68 -35.73 16.85 -13.12
CA THR A 68 -35.81 16.55 -11.68
C THR A 68 -34.62 15.76 -11.15
N ALA A 69 -33.62 15.47 -11.98
CA ALA A 69 -32.50 14.61 -11.63
C ALA A 69 -31.26 14.94 -12.47
N TYR A 70 -30.15 14.28 -12.16
CA TYR A 70 -28.91 14.28 -12.90
C TYR A 70 -28.71 12.94 -13.59
N LEU A 71 -28.25 12.97 -14.83
CA LEU A 71 -27.93 11.80 -15.64
C LEU A 71 -26.42 11.68 -15.76
N GLY A 72 -25.91 10.46 -15.64
CA GLY A 72 -24.51 10.14 -15.84
C GLY A 72 -24.32 8.68 -16.24
N GLU A 73 -23.07 8.32 -16.50
CA GLU A 73 -22.68 6.96 -16.85
C GLU A 73 -21.45 6.56 -16.02
N ILE A 74 -21.46 5.32 -15.53
CA ILE A 74 -20.28 4.70 -14.93
C ILE A 74 -19.54 3.98 -16.05
N GLU A 75 -18.28 4.34 -16.27
CA GLU A 75 -17.42 3.67 -17.23
C GLU A 75 -16.96 2.29 -16.71
N GLY A 76 -16.86 1.33 -17.62
CA GLY A 76 -16.36 -0.01 -17.36
C GLY A 76 -15.37 -0.48 -18.43
N PRO A 77 -14.83 -1.70 -18.27
CA PRO A 77 -13.85 -2.26 -19.19
C PRO A 77 -14.36 -2.30 -20.63
N GLY A 78 -13.44 -2.14 -21.59
CA GLY A 78 -13.79 -2.28 -23.01
C GLY A 78 -14.70 -1.17 -23.56
N LYS A 79 -14.68 0.03 -22.95
CA LYS A 79 -15.57 1.17 -23.28
C LYS A 79 -17.05 0.85 -23.08
N GLU A 80 -17.35 -0.08 -22.18
CA GLU A 80 -18.71 -0.31 -21.73
C GLU A 80 -19.10 0.79 -20.74
N SER A 81 -20.39 1.10 -20.65
CA SER A 81 -20.90 2.06 -19.68
C SER A 81 -22.26 1.63 -19.15
N VAL A 82 -22.57 2.10 -17.95
CA VAL A 82 -23.87 1.88 -17.30
C VAL A 82 -24.46 3.23 -16.93
N ALA A 83 -25.60 3.55 -17.53
CA ALA A 83 -26.34 4.76 -17.21
C ALA A 83 -26.98 4.68 -15.82
N PHE A 84 -27.04 5.83 -15.15
CA PHE A 84 -27.74 6.02 -13.89
C PHE A 84 -28.50 7.35 -13.87
N GLU A 85 -29.43 7.45 -12.93
CA GLU A 85 -30.10 8.69 -12.57
C GLU A 85 -29.80 9.02 -11.10
N PHE A 86 -29.50 10.27 -10.78
CA PHE A 86 -29.23 10.75 -9.43
C PHE A 86 -30.13 11.93 -9.10
N ASP A 87 -30.99 11.80 -8.09
CA ASP A 87 -32.00 12.82 -7.73
C ASP A 87 -31.57 13.80 -6.63
N GLY A 88 -30.27 13.82 -6.31
CA GLY A 88 -29.70 14.62 -5.22
C GLY A 88 -29.65 13.91 -3.86
N ALA A 89 -30.34 12.77 -3.71
CA ALA A 89 -30.27 11.95 -2.50
C ALA A 89 -30.19 10.45 -2.78
N SER A 90 -30.55 10.00 -3.98
CA SER A 90 -30.59 8.60 -4.37
C SER A 90 -30.03 8.38 -5.76
N LEU A 91 -29.28 7.29 -5.91
CA LEU A 91 -28.78 6.78 -7.17
C LEU A 91 -29.69 5.66 -7.67
N THR A 92 -30.28 5.81 -8.85
CA THR A 92 -31.00 4.77 -9.55
C THR A 92 -30.08 4.10 -10.56
N LEU A 93 -29.72 2.85 -10.28
CA LEU A 93 -28.81 2.03 -11.08
C LEU A 93 -29.47 0.67 -11.36
N HIS A 94 -29.45 0.19 -12.61
CA HIS A 94 -30.12 -1.06 -13.01
C HIS A 94 -31.62 -1.11 -12.62
N GLY A 95 -32.31 0.03 -12.65
CA GLY A 95 -33.71 0.15 -12.25
C GLY A 95 -33.98 0.00 -10.74
N ARG A 96 -32.92 -0.01 -9.91
CA ARG A 96 -33.03 -0.04 -8.45
C ARG A 96 -32.56 1.29 -7.87
N ARG A 97 -33.32 1.82 -6.93
CA ARG A 97 -33.00 3.07 -6.22
C ARG A 97 -32.17 2.76 -4.97
N HIS A 98 -31.06 3.47 -4.81
CA HIS A 98 -30.13 3.36 -3.70
C HIS A 98 -30.02 4.72 -3.01
N THR A 99 -30.42 4.83 -1.75
CA THR A 99 -30.28 6.09 -1.00
C THR A 99 -28.82 6.30 -0.62
N LEU A 100 -28.32 7.50 -0.90
CA LEU A 100 -26.99 7.96 -0.50
C LEU A 100 -27.12 8.86 0.72
N SER A 101 -26.12 8.85 1.59
CA SER A 101 -26.13 9.62 2.84
C SER A 101 -24.86 10.45 2.97
N PRO A 102 -24.95 11.70 3.45
CA PRO A 102 -23.77 12.53 3.67
C PRO A 102 -22.80 11.85 4.64
N GLY A 103 -21.52 11.85 4.29
CA GLY A 103 -20.44 11.31 5.13
C GLY A 103 -20.48 9.80 5.37
N ARG A 104 -21.39 9.06 4.72
CA ARG A 104 -21.55 7.62 4.91
C ARG A 104 -21.56 6.87 3.58
N HIS A 105 -20.69 5.87 3.48
CA HIS A 105 -20.67 4.96 2.35
C HIS A 105 -21.93 4.08 2.29
N SER A 106 -22.44 3.85 1.09
CA SER A 106 -23.46 2.82 0.83
C SER A 106 -22.89 1.42 1.09
N PRO A 107 -23.74 0.39 1.23
CA PRO A 107 -23.32 -0.99 1.04
C PRO A 107 -22.68 -1.20 -0.36
N TRP A 108 -21.98 -2.32 -0.56
CA TRP A 108 -21.50 -2.72 -1.87
C TRP A 108 -22.67 -2.85 -2.87
N ILE A 109 -22.63 -2.05 -3.93
CA ILE A 109 -23.62 -2.07 -5.02
C ILE A 109 -22.96 -2.67 -6.26
N GLU A 110 -23.65 -3.62 -6.88
CA GLU A 110 -23.19 -4.30 -8.10
C GLU A 110 -23.41 -3.41 -9.33
N VAL A 111 -22.33 -3.11 -10.05
CA VAL A 111 -22.35 -2.44 -11.34
C VAL A 111 -22.16 -3.50 -12.44
N ARG A 112 -23.25 -3.84 -13.14
CA ARG A 112 -23.25 -4.83 -14.22
C ARG A 112 -22.99 -4.20 -15.59
N PHE A 113 -21.91 -4.62 -16.21
CA PHE A 113 -21.62 -4.38 -17.62
C PHE A 113 -22.08 -5.62 -18.43
N LYS A 114 -21.99 -5.56 -19.76
CA LYS A 114 -22.32 -6.70 -20.63
C LYS A 114 -21.31 -7.83 -20.47
N SER A 115 -20.01 -7.52 -20.35
CA SER A 115 -18.95 -8.53 -20.24
C SER A 115 -18.65 -9.00 -18.81
N CYS A 116 -18.89 -8.15 -17.81
CA CYS A 116 -18.46 -8.39 -16.44
C CYS A 116 -19.33 -7.64 -15.42
N ALA A 117 -19.02 -7.81 -14.13
CA ALA A 117 -19.61 -7.03 -13.06
C ALA A 117 -18.51 -6.58 -12.10
N GLY A 118 -18.71 -5.39 -11.52
CA GLY A 118 -17.90 -4.86 -10.44
C GLY A 118 -18.74 -4.51 -9.21
N LEU A 119 -18.06 -4.12 -8.13
CA LEU A 119 -18.70 -3.58 -6.94
C LEU A 119 -18.15 -2.19 -6.64
N ALA A 120 -19.02 -1.27 -6.24
CA ALA A 120 -18.61 0.04 -5.73
C ALA A 120 -19.46 0.44 -4.53
N LYS A 121 -18.89 1.26 -3.65
CA LYS A 121 -19.65 2.01 -2.65
C LYS A 121 -19.79 3.45 -3.12
N PHE A 122 -20.87 4.10 -2.71
CA PHE A 122 -21.23 5.46 -3.09
C PHE A 122 -21.44 6.30 -1.83
N LEU A 123 -21.08 7.58 -1.88
CA LEU A 123 -21.23 8.51 -0.75
C LEU A 123 -21.77 9.84 -1.26
N LEU A 124 -22.78 10.39 -0.58
CA LEU A 124 -23.35 11.69 -0.95
C LEU A 124 -22.41 12.82 -0.51
N LEU A 125 -22.04 13.71 -1.43
CA LEU A 125 -21.23 14.89 -1.13
C LEU A 125 -22.11 16.15 -1.06
N SER A 126 -23.00 16.32 -2.04
CA SER A 126 -23.99 17.41 -2.12
C SER A 126 -25.21 16.97 -2.93
N GLU A 127 -26.24 17.82 -3.02
CA GLU A 127 -27.43 17.58 -3.84
C GLU A 127 -27.13 17.43 -5.35
N ASP A 128 -25.92 17.80 -5.78
CA ASP A 128 -25.47 17.77 -7.16
C ASP A 128 -24.13 17.05 -7.36
N SER A 129 -23.63 16.34 -6.33
CA SER A 129 -22.42 15.53 -6.44
C SER A 129 -22.36 14.35 -5.48
N PHE A 130 -21.72 13.28 -5.94
CA PHE A 130 -21.47 12.09 -5.12
C PHE A 130 -20.13 11.47 -5.48
N TYR A 131 -19.58 10.75 -4.52
CA TYR A 131 -18.34 9.99 -4.62
C TYR A 131 -18.67 8.52 -4.90
N MET A 132 -17.84 7.87 -5.73
CA MET A 132 -17.83 6.43 -5.96
C MET A 132 -16.43 5.90 -5.70
N THR A 133 -16.31 4.85 -4.89
CA THR A 133 -15.03 4.14 -4.68
C THR A 133 -14.50 3.58 -5.99
N ALA A 134 -13.22 3.18 -6.01
CA ALA A 134 -12.71 2.34 -7.08
C ALA A 134 -13.62 1.13 -7.34
N LEU A 135 -13.83 0.85 -8.62
CA LEU A 135 -14.72 -0.21 -9.08
C LEU A 135 -14.06 -1.57 -8.85
N GLN A 136 -14.39 -2.23 -7.75
CA GLN A 136 -13.80 -3.51 -7.36
C GLN A 136 -14.14 -4.61 -8.36
N ILE A 137 -13.22 -5.57 -8.56
CA ILE A 137 -13.53 -6.81 -9.27
C ILE A 137 -14.54 -7.59 -8.44
N HIS A 138 -15.64 -8.06 -9.03
CA HIS A 138 -16.66 -8.77 -8.26
C HIS A 138 -16.13 -10.09 -7.67
N PRO A 139 -16.01 -10.27 -6.34
CA PRO A 139 -15.35 -11.44 -5.74
C PRO A 139 -16.10 -12.76 -5.99
N GLY A 140 -17.44 -12.69 -6.10
CA GLY A 140 -18.30 -13.82 -6.47
C GLY A 140 -18.38 -14.17 -7.96
N LYS A 141 -17.85 -13.33 -8.86
CA LYS A 141 -17.89 -13.49 -10.33
C LYS A 141 -16.65 -12.81 -10.97
N PRO A 142 -15.44 -13.20 -10.57
CA PRO A 142 -14.28 -12.36 -10.80
C PRO A 142 -13.83 -12.41 -12.26
N ALA A 143 -13.69 -11.21 -12.86
CA ALA A 143 -13.27 -11.02 -14.25
C ALA A 143 -11.79 -11.43 -14.47
N SER A 144 -10.97 -11.34 -13.43
CA SER A 144 -9.59 -11.84 -13.37
C SER A 144 -9.40 -12.74 -12.13
N SER A 145 -8.28 -13.43 -12.01
CA SER A 145 -8.05 -14.30 -10.84
C SER A 145 -7.73 -13.45 -9.60
N LEU A 146 -8.53 -13.59 -8.56
CA LEU A 146 -8.33 -12.94 -7.24
C LEU A 146 -7.76 -13.89 -6.19
N SER A 147 -7.78 -15.19 -6.47
CA SER A 147 -7.45 -16.21 -5.49
C SER A 147 -6.91 -17.50 -6.12
N HIS A 148 -6.22 -18.29 -5.31
CA HIS A 148 -5.90 -19.68 -5.59
C HIS A 148 -6.55 -20.58 -4.53
N PRO A 149 -7.19 -21.70 -4.91
CA PRO A 149 -7.78 -21.91 -6.23
C PRO A 149 -8.77 -20.79 -6.57
N ARG A 150 -9.04 -20.55 -7.86
CA ARG A 150 -9.91 -19.43 -8.32
C ARG A 150 -11.29 -19.40 -7.63
N ILE A 151 -11.82 -20.57 -7.26
CA ILE A 151 -13.12 -20.69 -6.60
C ILE A 151 -13.13 -20.13 -5.16
N PHE A 152 -11.97 -19.93 -4.55
CA PHE A 152 -11.85 -19.53 -3.16
C PHE A 152 -12.46 -18.15 -2.88
N SER A 153 -12.16 -17.13 -3.69
CA SER A 153 -12.80 -15.80 -3.56
C SER A 153 -14.32 -15.88 -3.72
N VAL A 154 -14.80 -16.76 -4.61
CA VAL A 154 -16.23 -16.97 -4.86
C VAL A 154 -16.90 -17.63 -3.65
N ALA A 155 -16.23 -18.61 -3.03
CA ALA A 155 -16.72 -19.28 -1.83
C ALA A 155 -16.80 -18.29 -0.66
N LEU A 156 -15.75 -17.49 -0.43
CA LEU A 156 -15.75 -16.45 0.60
C LEU A 156 -16.88 -15.45 0.37
N ALA A 157 -17.07 -14.97 -0.86
CA ALA A 157 -18.12 -14.00 -1.17
C ALA A 157 -19.54 -14.54 -0.89
N ARG A 158 -19.77 -15.83 -1.17
CA ARG A 158 -21.05 -16.49 -0.89
C ARG A 158 -21.30 -16.70 0.60
N LEU A 159 -20.25 -16.97 1.37
CA LEU A 159 -20.37 -17.31 2.79
C LEU A 159 -20.36 -16.08 3.69
N LEU A 160 -19.59 -15.06 3.33
CA LEU A 160 -19.30 -13.89 4.17
C LEU A 160 -19.91 -12.59 3.64
N GLY A 161 -20.43 -12.62 2.41
CA GLY A 161 -20.89 -11.44 1.69
C GLY A 161 -19.80 -10.86 0.79
N ASN A 162 -20.18 -9.84 0.01
CA ASN A 162 -19.25 -9.12 -0.86
C ASN A 162 -18.21 -8.33 -0.06
N PHE A 163 -17.01 -8.20 -0.61
CA PHE A 163 -15.88 -7.53 0.02
C PHE A 163 -14.99 -6.81 -1.00
N ALA A 164 -14.15 -5.88 -0.53
CA ALA A 164 -13.16 -5.18 -1.34
C ALA A 164 -12.08 -6.12 -1.89
N THR A 165 -11.71 -5.96 -3.16
CA THR A 165 -10.75 -6.84 -3.84
C THR A 165 -9.45 -6.15 -4.22
N CYS A 166 -9.49 -4.85 -4.50
CA CYS A 166 -8.32 -4.05 -4.86
C CYS A 166 -7.25 -4.14 -3.75
N GLY A 167 -5.99 -4.09 -4.15
CA GLY A 167 -4.86 -4.12 -3.22
C GLY A 167 -4.81 -2.88 -2.31
N LEU A 168 -5.25 -1.73 -2.83
CA LEU A 168 -5.44 -0.47 -2.10
C LEU A 168 -6.93 -0.12 -2.17
N ALA A 169 -7.70 -0.62 -1.21
CA ALA A 169 -9.15 -0.47 -1.21
C ALA A 169 -9.61 0.75 -0.39
N GLU A 170 -8.83 1.13 0.63
CA GLU A 170 -8.97 2.36 1.39
C GLU A 170 -8.46 3.53 0.54
N ASP A 171 -9.33 4.49 0.26
CA ASP A 171 -9.07 5.55 -0.70
C ASP A 171 -8.31 6.73 -0.09
N LEU A 172 -6.99 6.58 -0.06
CA LEU A 172 -6.05 7.64 0.29
C LEU A 172 -6.07 8.78 -0.74
N GLY A 173 -6.27 8.45 -2.02
CA GLY A 173 -6.28 9.43 -3.12
C GLY A 173 -7.43 10.41 -3.04
N GLY A 174 -8.62 9.95 -2.65
CA GLY A 174 -9.80 10.78 -2.40
C GLY A 174 -9.59 11.74 -1.23
N CYS A 175 -8.80 11.36 -0.22
CA CYS A 175 -8.41 12.27 0.85
C CYS A 175 -7.41 13.31 0.37
N ASP A 176 -6.37 12.90 -0.36
CA ASP A 176 -5.34 13.77 -0.94
C ASP A 176 -5.94 14.83 -1.88
N ASP A 177 -6.90 14.43 -2.71
CA ASP A 177 -7.65 15.33 -3.61
C ASP A 177 -8.72 16.17 -2.86
N ARG A 178 -8.85 15.99 -1.54
CA ARG A 178 -9.80 16.66 -0.64
C ARG A 178 -11.26 16.46 -1.07
N ILE A 179 -11.57 15.27 -1.60
CA ILE A 179 -12.92 14.83 -1.94
C ILE A 179 -13.55 14.07 -0.78
N LEU A 180 -12.78 13.17 -0.18
CA LEU A 180 -13.20 12.36 0.94
C LEU A 180 -12.75 13.01 2.26
N SER A 181 -13.65 13.08 3.23
CA SER A 181 -13.31 13.54 4.58
C SER A 181 -12.58 12.43 5.35
N LEU A 182 -11.81 12.83 6.37
CA LEU A 182 -11.12 11.86 7.24
C LEU A 182 -12.12 10.87 7.87
N ASP A 183 -13.28 11.33 8.34
CA ASP A 183 -14.29 10.46 8.95
C ASP A 183 -14.86 9.43 7.95
N ALA A 184 -15.13 9.86 6.72
CA ALA A 184 -15.61 8.96 5.68
C ALA A 184 -14.54 7.92 5.29
N PHE A 185 -13.27 8.33 5.24
CA PHE A 185 -12.14 7.43 5.05
C PHE A 185 -11.97 6.43 6.19
N LEU A 186 -12.02 6.88 7.45
CA LEU A 186 -11.93 6.00 8.62
C LEU A 186 -13.06 4.96 8.62
N GLN A 187 -14.29 5.39 8.30
CA GLN A 187 -15.40 4.47 8.16
C GLN A 187 -15.12 3.40 7.09
N GLN A 188 -14.60 3.80 5.93
CA GLN A 188 -14.25 2.88 4.86
C GLN A 188 -13.15 1.89 5.29
N ALA A 189 -12.10 2.38 5.95
CA ALA A 189 -11.00 1.57 6.44
C ALA A 189 -11.47 0.53 7.47
N TYR A 190 -12.33 0.92 8.42
CA TYR A 190 -12.87 -0.02 9.40
C TYR A 190 -13.86 -1.02 8.78
N GLU A 191 -14.66 -0.64 7.79
CA GLU A 191 -15.52 -1.59 7.08
C GLU A 191 -14.70 -2.65 6.33
N ILE A 192 -13.60 -2.25 5.68
CA ILE A 192 -12.69 -3.19 5.00
C ILE A 192 -11.93 -4.06 6.02
N HIS A 193 -11.56 -3.49 7.17
CA HIS A 193 -10.99 -4.25 8.28
C HIS A 193 -11.93 -5.36 8.74
N GLU A 194 -13.21 -5.06 8.95
CA GLU A 194 -14.24 -6.03 9.33
C GLU A 194 -14.47 -7.11 8.27
N GLU A 195 -14.43 -6.76 6.97
CA GLU A 195 -14.47 -7.73 5.88
C GLU A 195 -13.29 -8.71 5.96
N ARG A 196 -12.10 -8.20 6.27
CA ARG A 196 -10.87 -8.99 6.41
C ARG A 196 -10.88 -9.87 7.65
N GLU A 197 -11.40 -9.39 8.78
CA GLU A 197 -11.59 -10.22 9.98
C GLU A 197 -12.48 -11.43 9.69
N LYS A 198 -13.61 -11.24 8.99
CA LYS A 198 -14.51 -12.34 8.61
C LYS A 198 -13.78 -13.37 7.77
N GLN A 199 -12.95 -12.93 6.83
CA GLN A 199 -12.13 -13.82 5.99
C GLN A 199 -11.10 -14.56 6.83
N PHE A 200 -10.40 -13.86 7.72
CA PHE A 200 -9.39 -14.44 8.60
C PHE A 200 -9.98 -15.52 9.50
N PHE A 201 -11.02 -15.21 10.29
CA PHE A 201 -11.63 -16.18 11.20
C PHE A 201 -12.27 -17.36 10.46
N HIS A 202 -12.78 -17.12 9.23
CA HIS A 202 -13.26 -18.22 8.37
C HIS A 202 -12.15 -19.21 8.00
N CYS A 203 -10.95 -18.70 7.69
CA CYS A 203 -9.78 -19.49 7.30
C CYS A 203 -9.09 -20.12 8.51
N LEU A 204 -8.98 -19.38 9.61
CA LEU A 204 -8.41 -19.86 10.87
C LEU A 204 -9.16 -21.10 11.36
N GLY A 205 -10.49 -21.03 11.45
CA GLY A 205 -11.33 -22.17 11.85
C GLY A 205 -11.32 -23.37 10.89
N ARG A 206 -10.70 -23.25 9.71
CA ARG A 206 -10.51 -24.34 8.73
C ARG A 206 -9.09 -24.82 8.61
N THR A 207 -8.14 -24.12 9.22
CA THR A 207 -6.73 -24.50 9.23
C THR A 207 -6.50 -25.46 10.40
N ARG A 208 -6.71 -26.77 10.16
CA ARG A 208 -6.51 -27.80 11.18
C ARG A 208 -5.04 -28.13 11.45
N SER A 209 -4.20 -27.89 10.45
CA SER A 209 -2.75 -28.06 10.47
C SER A 209 -2.18 -27.17 9.37
N GLY A 210 -0.98 -26.63 9.58
CA GLY A 210 -0.32 -25.70 8.67
C GLY A 210 -0.45 -24.24 9.10
N VAL A 211 -0.38 -23.33 8.12
CA VAL A 211 -0.26 -21.88 8.39
C VAL A 211 -1.53 -21.15 7.96
N CYS A 212 -2.07 -20.30 8.83
CA CYS A 212 -3.06 -19.28 8.46
C CYS A 212 -2.42 -17.91 8.64
N ALA A 213 -2.08 -17.24 7.54
CA ALA A 213 -1.45 -15.92 7.56
C ALA A 213 -2.41 -14.87 7.01
N VAL A 214 -2.50 -13.73 7.69
CA VAL A 214 -3.26 -12.56 7.25
C VAL A 214 -2.48 -11.30 7.55
N VAL A 215 -2.57 -10.31 6.65
CA VAL A 215 -2.08 -8.95 6.92
C VAL A 215 -3.27 -8.02 7.07
N PHE A 216 -3.33 -7.33 8.20
CA PHE A 216 -4.25 -6.21 8.43
C PHE A 216 -3.49 -4.91 8.21
N ASP A 217 -3.79 -4.21 7.13
CA ASP A 217 -3.14 -2.97 6.68
C ASP A 217 -3.80 -1.70 7.24
N GLY A 218 -4.89 -1.82 7.99
CA GLY A 218 -5.57 -0.67 8.60
C GLY A 218 -4.64 0.16 9.50
N THR A 219 -3.68 -0.47 10.18
CA THR A 219 -2.67 0.23 10.98
C THR A 219 -1.74 1.12 10.14
N ASP A 220 -1.44 0.72 8.91
CA ASP A 220 -0.68 1.51 7.95
C ASP A 220 -1.54 2.65 7.38
N ARG A 221 -2.69 2.28 6.77
CA ARG A 221 -3.59 3.20 6.05
C ARG A 221 -4.09 4.33 6.93
N ILE A 222 -4.50 4.02 8.16
CA ILE A 222 -5.06 5.02 9.07
C ILE A 222 -3.98 5.96 9.61
N GLN A 223 -2.79 5.44 9.96
CA GLN A 223 -1.72 6.26 10.50
C GLN A 223 -1.17 7.27 9.48
N HIS A 224 -1.15 6.92 8.19
CA HIS A 224 -0.84 7.91 7.14
C HIS A 224 -1.78 9.11 7.16
N MET A 225 -3.06 8.92 7.47
CA MET A 225 -4.09 9.97 7.37
C MET A 225 -4.34 10.73 8.67
N THR A 226 -3.88 10.23 9.82
CA THR A 226 -4.09 10.92 11.09
C THR A 226 -3.00 10.67 12.13
N ARG A 227 -2.73 11.72 12.90
CA ARG A 227 -1.92 11.68 14.13
C ARG A 227 -2.75 11.94 15.38
N ASN A 228 -4.08 11.96 15.24
CA ASN A 228 -4.99 12.20 16.34
C ASN A 228 -4.93 11.03 17.33
N GLU A 229 -4.59 11.30 18.59
CA GLU A 229 -4.41 10.27 19.62
C GLU A 229 -5.67 9.44 19.88
N GLU A 230 -6.87 10.00 19.72
CA GLU A 230 -8.13 9.27 19.92
C GLU A 230 -8.34 8.24 18.81
N HIS A 231 -8.15 8.64 17.55
CA HIS A 231 -8.25 7.72 16.41
C HIS A 231 -7.18 6.62 16.48
N LEU A 232 -5.95 6.98 16.86
CA LEU A 232 -4.86 6.01 17.02
C LEU A 232 -5.14 5.06 18.19
N ARG A 233 -5.69 5.56 19.30
CA ARG A 233 -6.09 4.72 20.43
C ARG A 233 -7.18 3.73 20.04
N GLU A 234 -8.22 4.17 19.32
CA GLU A 234 -9.27 3.29 18.83
C GLU A 234 -8.71 2.19 17.90
N LEU A 235 -7.86 2.57 16.95
CA LEU A 235 -7.18 1.64 16.06
C LEU A 235 -6.44 0.54 16.84
N TYR A 236 -5.58 0.91 17.79
CA TYR A 236 -4.80 -0.07 18.55
C TYR A 236 -5.64 -0.88 19.52
N GLN A 237 -6.73 -0.33 20.08
CA GLN A 237 -7.70 -1.09 20.87
C GLN A 237 -8.36 -2.19 20.03
N ARG A 238 -8.77 -1.88 18.79
CA ARG A 238 -9.32 -2.88 17.87
C ARG A 238 -8.30 -3.96 17.52
N MET A 239 -7.03 -3.60 17.34
CA MET A 239 -5.96 -4.58 17.09
C MET A 239 -5.73 -5.49 18.29
N ASP A 240 -5.73 -4.94 19.51
CA ASP A 240 -5.61 -5.72 20.75
C ASP A 240 -6.78 -6.70 20.91
N GLU A 241 -8.02 -6.25 20.67
CA GLU A 241 -9.22 -7.10 20.68
C GLU A 241 -9.15 -8.21 19.62
N LEU A 242 -8.64 -7.91 18.43
CA LEU A 242 -8.43 -8.89 17.37
C LEU A 242 -7.40 -9.96 17.78
N VAL A 243 -6.27 -9.56 18.38
CA VAL A 243 -5.27 -10.49 18.93
C VAL A 243 -5.89 -11.35 20.03
N GLY A 244 -6.67 -10.75 20.94
CA GLY A 244 -7.38 -11.45 22.00
C GLY A 244 -8.36 -12.51 21.49
N ARG A 245 -9.18 -12.16 20.48
CA ARG A 245 -10.08 -13.12 19.80
C ARG A 245 -9.32 -14.21 19.06
N THR A 246 -8.23 -13.86 18.38
CA THR A 246 -7.37 -14.85 17.70
C THR A 246 -6.81 -15.86 18.70
N ARG A 247 -6.30 -15.39 19.84
CA ARG A 247 -5.75 -16.26 20.89
C ARG A 247 -6.79 -17.22 21.47
N ALA A 248 -8.06 -16.80 21.52
CA ALA A 248 -9.15 -17.63 22.03
C ALA A 248 -9.50 -18.82 21.11
N GLU A 249 -9.13 -18.76 19.83
CA GLU A 249 -9.35 -19.84 18.85
C GLU A 249 -8.21 -20.87 18.83
N LEU A 250 -7.08 -20.60 19.50
CA LEU A 250 -5.90 -21.46 19.46
C LEU A 250 -6.05 -22.70 20.36
N GLY A 251 -5.63 -23.84 19.82
CA GLY A 251 -5.43 -25.08 20.55
C GLY A 251 -4.07 -25.15 21.29
N PRO A 252 -3.84 -26.19 22.09
CA PRO A 252 -2.63 -26.34 22.91
C PRO A 252 -1.33 -26.54 22.10
N ASN A 253 -1.44 -26.86 20.81
CA ASN A 253 -0.30 -27.10 19.91
C ASN A 253 -0.17 -26.00 18.84
N ASP A 254 -0.97 -24.94 18.92
CA ASP A 254 -0.96 -23.87 17.94
C ASP A 254 0.02 -22.78 18.39
N ALA A 255 0.66 -22.15 17.41
CA ALA A 255 1.52 -20.99 17.63
C ALA A 255 0.86 -19.75 17.03
N LEU A 256 0.93 -18.63 17.74
CA LEU A 256 0.55 -17.32 17.23
C LEU A 256 1.78 -16.44 17.16
N VAL A 257 2.00 -15.88 15.97
CA VAL A 257 2.97 -14.81 15.74
C VAL A 257 2.20 -13.59 15.24
N VAL A 258 2.37 -12.45 15.91
CA VAL A 258 1.85 -11.15 15.52
C VAL A 258 3.05 -10.25 15.27
N LEU A 259 3.16 -9.68 14.09
CA LEU A 259 4.29 -8.83 13.75
C LEU A 259 3.88 -7.62 12.92
N SER A 260 4.76 -6.64 12.89
CA SER A 260 4.76 -5.56 11.93
C SER A 260 6.14 -5.45 11.30
N ASP A 261 6.17 -5.20 10.01
CA ASP A 261 7.37 -4.99 9.20
C ASP A 261 8.07 -3.66 9.50
N HIS A 262 7.35 -2.66 10.02
CA HIS A 262 7.92 -1.36 10.37
C HIS A 262 7.08 -0.61 11.42
N GLY A 263 7.70 0.39 12.04
CA GLY A 263 7.03 1.38 12.89
C GLY A 263 6.45 2.54 12.08
N PHE A 264 6.08 3.62 12.76
CA PHE A 264 5.55 4.84 12.15
C PHE A 264 6.05 6.09 12.88
N LYS A 265 6.24 7.19 12.14
CA LYS A 265 6.60 8.52 12.71
C LYS A 265 5.91 9.67 11.97
N PRO A 266 5.68 10.81 12.66
CA PRO A 266 5.09 12.00 12.04
C PRO A 266 5.90 12.51 10.84
N LEU A 267 5.22 12.91 9.78
CA LEU A 267 5.78 13.50 8.56
C LEU A 267 5.42 14.99 8.51
N LEU A 268 6.41 15.86 8.69
CA LEU A 268 6.20 17.30 8.87
C LEU A 268 6.76 18.13 7.70
N LYS A 269 7.87 17.69 7.12
CA LYS A 269 8.57 18.34 6.02
C LYS A 269 9.01 17.30 4.99
N LEU A 270 9.11 17.72 3.74
CA LEU A 270 9.52 16.87 2.62
C LEU A 270 10.82 17.41 2.03
N ILE A 271 11.72 16.49 1.69
CA ILE A 271 13.03 16.77 1.09
C ILE A 271 12.98 16.38 -0.39
N ASP A 272 13.16 17.36 -1.27
CA ASP A 272 13.33 17.14 -2.70
C ASP A 272 14.82 16.95 -3.02
N LEU A 273 15.24 15.69 -3.04
CA LEU A 273 16.63 15.33 -3.34
C LEU A 273 17.04 15.70 -4.77
N ASN A 274 16.11 15.77 -5.73
CA ASN A 274 16.44 16.19 -7.09
C ASN A 274 16.69 17.70 -7.15
N ALA A 275 15.91 18.51 -6.43
CA ALA A 275 16.20 19.93 -6.25
C ALA A 275 17.56 20.13 -5.56
N TRP A 276 17.86 19.35 -4.52
CA TRP A 276 19.16 19.41 -3.85
C TRP A 276 20.32 19.06 -4.79
N LEU A 277 20.17 18.01 -5.61
CA LEU A 277 21.15 17.60 -6.61
C LEU A 277 21.35 18.67 -7.69
N LEU A 278 20.28 19.37 -8.08
CA LEU A 278 20.34 20.49 -9.03
C LEU A 278 21.13 21.66 -8.43
N GLU A 279 20.78 22.10 -7.22
CA GLU A 279 21.46 23.21 -6.53
C GLU A 279 22.95 22.93 -6.29
N ASN A 280 23.32 21.67 -6.08
CA ASN A 280 24.70 21.25 -5.82
C ASN A 280 25.47 20.81 -7.08
N GLY A 281 24.89 20.95 -8.28
CA GLY A 281 25.56 20.72 -9.55
C GLY A 281 25.77 19.25 -9.94
N TYR A 282 24.93 18.35 -9.43
CA TYR A 282 24.90 16.92 -9.79
C TYR A 282 23.80 16.58 -10.79
N LEU A 283 22.70 17.33 -10.79
CA LEU A 283 21.60 17.21 -11.74
C LEU A 283 21.55 18.48 -12.59
N PHE A 284 21.19 18.33 -13.86
CA PHE A 284 21.07 19.45 -14.80
C PHE A 284 19.75 19.38 -15.54
N LEU A 285 19.17 20.54 -15.84
CA LEU A 285 17.95 20.67 -16.64
C LEU A 285 18.27 21.35 -17.98
N THR A 286 17.53 20.97 -19.02
CA THR A 286 17.42 21.68 -20.31
C THR A 286 15.94 21.76 -20.66
N GLU A 287 15.41 22.97 -20.86
CA GLU A 287 13.98 23.19 -21.12
C GLU A 287 13.07 22.51 -20.08
N ASP A 288 13.43 22.63 -18.80
CA ASP A 288 12.75 22.05 -17.64
C ASP A 288 12.74 20.50 -17.55
N GLU A 289 13.41 19.82 -18.49
CA GLU A 289 13.60 18.37 -18.49
C GLU A 289 15.02 17.98 -18.03
N ILE A 290 15.18 16.79 -17.44
CA ILE A 290 16.50 16.31 -16.98
C ILE A 290 17.44 16.13 -18.18
N ASP A 291 18.56 16.84 -18.16
CA ASP A 291 19.66 16.65 -19.10
C ASP A 291 20.54 15.49 -18.65
N TRP A 292 20.20 14.31 -19.15
CA TRP A 292 20.91 13.07 -18.87
C TRP A 292 22.35 13.05 -19.41
N THR A 293 22.73 13.92 -20.34
CA THR A 293 24.11 13.97 -20.88
C THR A 293 25.11 14.66 -19.95
N ARG A 294 24.61 15.26 -18.86
CA ARG A 294 25.41 15.98 -17.87
C ARG A 294 25.11 15.56 -16.44
N THR A 295 23.88 15.11 -16.17
CA THR A 295 23.42 14.66 -14.86
C THR A 295 24.21 13.45 -14.38
N LYS A 296 24.78 13.53 -13.17
CA LYS A 296 25.58 12.48 -12.54
C LYS A 296 24.77 11.61 -11.58
N ALA A 297 23.76 12.17 -10.95
CA ALA A 297 22.94 11.49 -9.95
C ALA A 297 21.50 12.01 -10.00
N TYR A 298 20.55 11.15 -9.66
CA TYR A 298 19.12 11.41 -9.69
C TYR A 298 18.39 10.57 -8.65
N THR A 299 17.19 11.00 -8.29
CA THR A 299 16.26 10.27 -7.42
C THR A 299 15.07 9.82 -8.27
N LEU A 300 14.64 8.58 -8.06
CA LEU A 300 13.41 8.00 -8.57
C LEU A 300 12.93 6.96 -7.55
N GLY A 301 11.66 7.03 -7.15
CA GLY A 301 11.11 6.24 -6.06
C GLY A 301 11.43 6.81 -4.67
N LEU A 302 11.11 6.04 -3.63
CA LEU A 302 11.14 6.52 -2.24
C LEU A 302 12.48 6.28 -1.53
N ALA A 303 13.35 5.44 -2.10
CA ALA A 303 14.43 4.79 -1.35
C ALA A 303 15.77 5.54 -1.33
N GLY A 304 16.12 6.31 -2.38
CA GLY A 304 17.37 7.07 -2.39
C GLY A 304 17.87 7.47 -3.77
N ILE A 305 19.19 7.64 -3.87
CA ILE A 305 19.87 8.28 -5.02
C ILE A 305 20.53 7.23 -5.90
N SER A 306 20.24 7.28 -7.20
CA SER A 306 20.90 6.51 -8.25
C SER A 306 21.95 7.37 -8.96
N LEU A 307 23.09 6.77 -9.29
CA LEU A 307 24.07 7.37 -10.18
C LEU A 307 23.71 7.11 -11.64
N ASN A 308 23.93 8.08 -12.51
CA ASN A 308 23.76 7.94 -13.96
C ASN A 308 25.00 7.21 -14.54
N LEU A 309 25.07 5.89 -14.32
CA LEU A 309 26.23 5.06 -14.61
C LEU A 309 26.29 4.68 -16.09
N THR A 310 27.49 4.78 -16.69
CA THR A 310 27.73 4.31 -18.05
C THR A 310 27.44 2.81 -18.16
N GLY A 311 26.58 2.43 -19.10
CA GLY A 311 26.20 1.04 -19.38
C GLY A 311 25.00 0.52 -18.59
N ARG A 312 24.58 1.19 -17.51
CA ARG A 312 23.31 0.92 -16.83
C ARG A 312 22.22 1.89 -17.29
N GLU A 313 22.53 3.18 -17.30
CA GLU A 313 21.65 4.22 -17.83
C GLU A 313 21.94 4.50 -19.31
N LYS A 314 20.89 4.78 -20.09
CA LYS A 314 20.97 4.99 -21.55
C LYS A 314 21.97 6.08 -21.95
N GLN A 315 22.07 7.13 -21.14
CA GLN A 315 22.97 8.28 -21.34
C GLN A 315 23.93 8.43 -20.15
N GLY A 316 24.34 7.31 -19.54
CA GLY A 316 25.21 7.27 -18.38
C GLY A 316 26.55 7.98 -18.56
N VAL A 317 26.85 8.93 -17.68
CA VAL A 317 28.06 9.78 -17.71
C VAL A 317 29.06 9.49 -16.59
N VAL A 318 28.67 8.71 -15.59
CA VAL A 318 29.52 8.32 -14.46
C VAL A 318 30.12 6.95 -14.74
N SER A 319 31.45 6.87 -14.82
CA SER A 319 32.12 5.57 -14.98
C SER A 319 32.12 4.76 -13.68
N THR A 320 32.31 3.45 -13.79
CA THR A 320 32.45 2.55 -12.63
C THR A 320 33.60 2.94 -11.71
N ASP A 321 34.67 3.53 -12.26
CA ASP A 321 35.83 3.98 -11.49
C ASP A 321 35.55 5.28 -10.71
N GLN A 322 34.65 6.12 -11.23
CA GLN A 322 34.24 7.38 -10.58
C GLN A 322 33.17 7.14 -9.50
N ALA A 323 32.35 6.10 -9.66
CA ALA A 323 31.19 5.86 -8.83
C ALA A 323 31.49 5.78 -7.31
N PRO A 324 32.55 5.07 -6.84
CA PRO A 324 32.86 5.02 -5.40
C PRO A 324 33.16 6.39 -4.78
N LEU A 325 33.95 7.21 -5.48
CA LEU A 325 34.29 8.56 -5.01
C LEU A 325 33.06 9.47 -5.02
N LEU A 326 32.23 9.39 -6.06
CA LEU A 326 31.00 10.17 -6.13
C LEU A 326 30.00 9.79 -5.05
N ARG A 327 29.84 8.49 -4.73
CA ARG A 327 29.01 8.03 -3.60
C ARG A 327 29.47 8.62 -2.27
N GLN A 328 30.78 8.58 -2.01
CA GLN A 328 31.36 9.15 -0.78
C GLN A 328 31.15 10.66 -0.70
N GLU A 329 31.36 11.37 -1.81
CA GLU A 329 31.15 12.82 -1.88
C GLU A 329 29.68 13.19 -1.61
N LEU A 330 28.74 12.51 -2.27
CA LEU A 330 27.30 12.72 -2.09
C LEU A 330 26.88 12.40 -0.66
N ALA A 331 27.32 11.27 -0.11
CA ALA A 331 27.01 10.88 1.27
C ALA A 331 27.51 11.92 2.29
N HIS A 332 28.73 12.43 2.10
CA HIS A 332 29.28 13.47 2.97
C HIS A 332 28.49 14.78 2.89
N LYS A 333 28.20 15.26 1.67
CA LYS A 333 27.45 16.52 1.47
C LYS A 333 26.00 16.43 1.94
N LEU A 334 25.32 15.31 1.69
CA LEU A 334 23.96 15.08 2.18
C LEU A 334 23.90 14.97 3.69
N SER A 335 24.88 14.32 4.32
CA SER A 335 24.96 14.29 5.80
C SER A 335 25.14 15.68 6.41
N ALA A 336 25.64 16.65 5.64
CA ALA A 336 25.76 18.04 6.04
C ALA A 336 24.53 18.91 5.68
N LEU A 337 23.50 18.35 5.04
CA LEU A 337 22.25 19.05 4.76
C LEU A 337 21.63 19.57 6.07
N LYS A 338 21.11 20.79 6.00
CA LYS A 338 20.47 21.49 7.10
C LYS A 338 19.15 22.11 6.64
N ASP A 339 18.13 21.94 7.46
CA ASP A 339 16.90 22.72 7.46
C ASP A 339 17.00 23.66 8.68
N GLU A 340 17.39 24.90 8.43
CA GLU A 340 17.84 25.85 9.46
C GLU A 340 18.98 25.24 10.31
N ASP A 341 18.74 24.95 11.59
CA ASP A 341 19.73 24.33 12.50
C ASP A 341 19.57 22.79 12.58
N VAL A 342 18.49 22.24 12.04
CA VAL A 342 18.13 20.82 12.14
C VAL A 342 18.74 20.03 10.98
N SER A 343 19.33 18.87 11.26
CA SER A 343 19.78 17.94 10.21
C SER A 343 18.65 16.95 9.89
N PRO A 344 18.10 16.94 8.66
CA PRO A 344 16.98 16.08 8.28
C PRO A 344 17.39 14.63 7.98
N ILE A 345 18.67 14.38 7.72
CA ILE A 345 19.21 13.06 7.36
C ILE A 345 19.89 12.44 8.59
N GLU A 346 19.54 11.19 8.89
CA GLU A 346 20.17 10.36 9.92
C GLU A 346 21.42 9.67 9.36
N SER A 347 21.28 9.01 8.20
CA SER A 347 22.39 8.33 7.55
C SER A 347 22.25 8.33 6.03
N VAL A 348 23.39 8.18 5.36
CA VAL A 348 23.46 7.93 3.92
C VAL A 348 24.35 6.71 3.71
N SER A 349 23.76 5.62 3.25
CA SER A 349 24.42 4.32 3.18
C SER A 349 24.60 3.87 1.74
N GLU A 350 25.79 3.34 1.41
CA GLU A 350 26.03 2.74 0.09
C GLU A 350 25.30 1.40 -0.03
N SER A 351 24.37 1.30 -0.97
CA SER A 351 23.52 0.12 -1.14
C SER A 351 24.30 -1.16 -1.39
N CYS A 352 25.43 -1.07 -2.09
CA CYS A 352 26.30 -2.22 -2.36
C CYS A 352 26.98 -2.82 -1.12
N LYS A 353 26.93 -2.13 0.03
CA LYS A 353 27.39 -2.63 1.32
C LYS A 353 26.28 -3.28 2.15
N ILE A 354 25.02 -3.05 1.78
CA ILE A 354 23.84 -3.52 2.53
C ILE A 354 23.17 -4.67 1.81
N TYR A 355 22.97 -4.53 0.50
CA TYR A 355 22.21 -5.49 -0.30
C TYR A 355 23.13 -6.41 -1.10
N HIS A 356 22.77 -7.67 -1.13
CA HIS A 356 23.39 -8.72 -1.93
C HIS A 356 22.34 -9.49 -2.74
N GLY A 357 22.80 -10.39 -3.61
CA GLY A 357 21.92 -11.23 -4.42
C GLY A 357 21.58 -10.67 -5.81
N PRO A 358 20.77 -11.40 -6.58
CA PRO A 358 20.58 -11.15 -8.02
C PRO A 358 19.87 -9.83 -8.33
N TYR A 359 19.15 -9.25 -7.36
CA TYR A 359 18.42 -8.00 -7.51
C TYR A 359 19.15 -6.78 -6.93
N ALA A 360 20.29 -6.96 -6.25
CA ALA A 360 21.08 -5.84 -5.72
C ALA A 360 21.43 -4.76 -6.77
N PRO A 361 21.69 -5.08 -8.06
CA PRO A 361 21.91 -4.06 -9.09
C PRO A 361 20.71 -3.14 -9.38
N ASN A 362 19.50 -3.52 -8.96
CA ASN A 362 18.29 -2.71 -9.13
C ASN A 362 18.11 -1.68 -8.00
N ALA A 363 18.86 -1.80 -6.90
CA ALA A 363 18.82 -0.83 -5.81
C ALA A 363 19.40 0.53 -6.27
N PRO A 364 18.98 1.65 -5.66
CA PRO A 364 19.69 2.92 -5.80
C PRO A 364 21.14 2.75 -5.33
N ASP A 365 22.04 3.68 -5.68
CA ASP A 365 23.44 3.63 -5.25
C ASP A 365 23.64 4.04 -3.78
N LEU A 366 22.76 4.91 -3.29
CA LEU A 366 22.72 5.39 -1.90
C LEU A 366 21.31 5.25 -1.35
N ILE A 367 21.18 4.71 -0.14
CA ILE A 367 19.95 4.72 0.67
C ILE A 367 19.99 5.92 1.61
N ILE A 368 18.90 6.67 1.64
CA ILE A 368 18.76 7.85 2.49
C ILE A 368 17.90 7.49 3.70
N GLY A 369 18.50 7.50 4.88
CA GLY A 369 17.79 7.35 6.14
C GLY A 369 17.37 8.73 6.66
N TYR A 370 16.10 9.08 6.53
CA TYR A 370 15.56 10.33 7.08
C TYR A 370 15.35 10.25 8.60
N LYS A 371 15.45 11.40 9.27
CA LYS A 371 15.00 11.55 10.67
C LYS A 371 13.49 11.75 10.76
N PRO A 372 12.85 11.33 11.86
CA PRO A 372 11.44 11.60 12.14
C PRO A 372 11.07 13.06 11.90
N GLY A 373 9.98 13.30 11.18
CA GLY A 373 9.57 14.63 10.73
C GLY A 373 9.94 14.94 9.29
N TYR A 374 10.91 14.25 8.70
CA TYR A 374 11.35 14.47 7.31
C TYR A 374 11.11 13.25 6.43
N GLY A 375 10.61 13.44 5.22
CA GLY A 375 10.47 12.36 4.24
C GLY A 375 10.78 12.81 2.83
N VAL A 376 10.61 11.91 1.86
CA VAL A 376 10.87 12.20 0.45
C VAL A 376 9.75 13.06 -0.15
N HIS A 377 10.13 14.07 -0.94
CA HIS A 377 9.16 14.86 -1.71
C HIS A 377 8.65 14.10 -2.94
N LYS A 378 7.34 14.21 -3.22
CA LYS A 378 6.65 13.47 -4.29
C LYS A 378 7.20 13.71 -5.69
N GLU A 379 7.67 14.92 -5.99
CA GLU A 379 8.25 15.22 -7.30
C GLU A 379 9.59 14.48 -7.50
N ALA A 380 10.48 14.51 -6.49
CA ALA A 380 11.70 13.70 -6.51
C ALA A 380 11.39 12.20 -6.65
N ALA A 381 10.40 11.69 -5.93
CA ALA A 381 9.98 10.29 -6.04
C ALA A 381 9.46 9.93 -7.45
N ARG A 382 8.90 10.90 -8.18
CA ARG A 382 8.45 10.74 -9.58
C ARG A 382 9.57 10.98 -10.60
N GLY A 383 10.81 11.23 -10.16
CA GLY A 383 11.92 11.57 -11.05
C GLY A 383 11.87 12.97 -11.61
N ARG A 384 11.08 13.87 -11.01
CA ARG A 384 10.98 15.29 -11.36
C ARG A 384 11.79 16.12 -10.38
N VAL A 385 11.93 17.42 -10.69
CA VAL A 385 12.65 18.37 -9.86
C VAL A 385 11.67 19.38 -9.29
N GLY A 386 11.54 19.41 -7.96
CA GLY A 386 10.78 20.45 -7.26
C GLY A 386 11.48 21.82 -7.30
N THR A 387 10.80 22.84 -6.82
CA THR A 387 11.32 24.22 -6.82
C THR A 387 12.23 24.56 -5.64
N THR A 388 12.12 23.82 -4.54
CA THR A 388 12.87 24.04 -3.30
C THR A 388 13.25 22.71 -2.66
N VAL A 389 14.37 22.67 -1.95
CA VAL A 389 14.90 21.44 -1.33
C VAL A 389 14.04 20.97 -0.17
N VAL A 390 13.58 21.88 0.69
CA VAL A 390 12.79 21.55 1.88
C VAL A 390 11.46 22.27 1.80
N VAL A 391 10.36 21.53 1.91
CA VAL A 391 9.00 22.08 1.93
C VAL A 391 8.23 21.58 3.14
N ASP A 392 7.36 22.42 3.68
CA ASP A 392 6.40 22.00 4.71
C ASP A 392 5.39 21.01 4.12
N ASN A 393 5.01 20.00 4.90
CA ASN A 393 4.01 19.03 4.50
C ASN A 393 2.60 19.55 4.81
N ASP A 394 1.89 19.99 3.79
CA ASP A 394 0.48 20.41 3.83
C ASP A 394 -0.48 19.36 3.26
N ASN A 395 0.04 18.17 2.91
CA ASN A 395 -0.74 17.06 2.39
C ASN A 395 -1.52 16.37 3.53
N PRO A 396 -2.67 15.75 3.22
CA PRO A 396 -3.40 14.88 4.15
C PRO A 396 -2.60 13.67 4.67
N TRP A 397 -1.53 13.29 3.97
CA TRP A 397 -0.55 12.28 4.39
C TRP A 397 0.39 12.83 5.48
N VAL A 398 0.08 12.59 6.76
CA VAL A 398 0.67 13.27 7.92
C VAL A 398 1.67 12.43 8.72
N ALA A 399 1.81 11.15 8.43
CA ALA A 399 2.79 10.27 9.05
C ALA A 399 3.28 9.24 8.03
N ASP A 400 4.43 8.62 8.29
CA ASP A 400 5.07 7.69 7.36
C ASP A 400 5.90 6.64 8.11
N HIS A 401 6.52 5.75 7.35
CA HIS A 401 7.48 4.76 7.79
C HIS A 401 8.76 4.76 6.92
N CYS A 402 8.83 5.54 5.83
CA CYS A 402 10.04 5.73 5.02
C CYS A 402 11.12 6.61 5.70
N TYR A 403 11.59 6.17 6.88
CA TYR A 403 12.67 6.79 7.66
C TYR A 403 13.90 5.87 7.73
N HIS A 404 14.93 6.30 8.48
CA HIS A 404 15.97 5.37 8.92
C HIS A 404 15.36 4.18 9.68
N ALA A 405 15.70 2.95 9.30
CA ALA A 405 15.06 1.73 9.79
C ALA A 405 15.05 1.62 11.33
N ASP A 406 16.16 1.95 11.98
CA ASP A 406 16.28 1.92 13.46
C ASP A 406 15.32 2.90 14.18
N LEU A 407 14.78 3.91 13.49
CA LEU A 407 13.89 4.92 14.06
C LEU A 407 12.41 4.54 13.90
N VAL A 408 12.11 3.51 13.11
CA VAL A 408 10.79 2.93 12.86
C VAL A 408 10.84 1.41 12.95
N PRO A 409 11.26 0.84 14.10
CA PRO A 409 11.30 -0.59 14.27
C PRO A 409 9.88 -1.19 14.20
N GLY A 410 9.77 -2.35 13.56
CA GLY A 410 8.58 -3.19 13.64
C GLY A 410 8.38 -3.78 15.04
N VAL A 411 7.36 -4.62 15.17
CA VAL A 411 7.09 -5.35 16.43
C VAL A 411 7.02 -6.84 16.15
N LEU A 412 7.34 -7.65 17.15
CA LEU A 412 7.18 -9.10 17.13
C LEU A 412 6.64 -9.57 18.48
N PHE A 413 5.45 -10.15 18.46
CA PHE A 413 4.83 -10.83 19.58
C PHE A 413 4.59 -12.28 19.20
N SER A 414 4.86 -13.21 20.11
CA SER A 414 4.68 -14.63 19.84
C SER A 414 4.27 -15.39 21.10
N THR A 415 3.54 -16.49 20.91
CA THR A 415 3.34 -17.50 21.96
C THR A 415 4.52 -18.47 22.07
N LEU A 416 5.44 -18.44 21.11
CA LEU A 416 6.68 -19.20 21.10
C LEU A 416 7.78 -18.46 21.87
N ASP A 417 8.71 -19.23 22.44
CA ASP A 417 9.93 -18.66 23.00
C ASP A 417 10.94 -18.38 21.87
N LEU A 418 11.05 -17.11 21.49
CA LEU A 418 11.86 -16.64 20.37
C LEU A 418 13.12 -15.90 20.85
N SER A 419 14.16 -15.89 20.04
CA SER A 419 15.32 -15.01 20.20
C SER A 419 14.89 -13.53 20.25
N GLU A 420 15.55 -12.74 21.10
CA GLU A 420 15.34 -11.29 21.18
C GLU A 420 15.97 -10.54 20.00
N GLU A 421 17.05 -11.09 19.43
CA GLU A 421 17.64 -10.60 18.18
C GLU A 421 16.86 -11.19 17.01
N ALA A 422 15.85 -10.45 16.56
CA ALA A 422 14.96 -10.86 15.47
C ALA A 422 14.98 -9.86 14.32
N SER A 423 14.97 -10.39 13.10
CA SER A 423 14.74 -9.66 11.85
C SER A 423 13.57 -10.29 11.09
N LEU A 424 12.96 -9.52 10.19
CA LEU A 424 11.84 -10.01 9.38
C LEU A 424 12.21 -11.25 8.54
N VAL A 425 13.48 -11.32 8.08
CA VAL A 425 13.99 -12.45 7.28
C VAL A 425 14.10 -13.76 8.07
N ASP A 426 14.07 -13.70 9.40
CA ASP A 426 14.17 -14.86 10.28
C ASP A 426 12.84 -15.62 10.42
N LEU A 427 11.72 -14.98 10.04
CA LEU A 427 10.40 -15.57 10.22
C LEU A 427 10.18 -16.81 9.34
N ALA A 428 10.61 -16.75 8.07
CA ALA A 428 10.44 -17.89 7.16
C ALA A 428 11.20 -19.13 7.66
N PRO A 429 12.51 -19.07 7.99
CA PRO A 429 13.22 -20.16 8.65
C PRO A 429 12.55 -20.66 9.93
N THR A 430 12.09 -19.74 10.80
CA THR A 430 11.39 -20.10 12.05
C THR A 430 10.14 -20.92 11.78
N VAL A 431 9.32 -20.52 10.80
CA VAL A 431 8.11 -21.25 10.42
C VAL A 431 8.44 -22.60 9.81
N LEU A 432 9.50 -22.70 8.99
CA LEU A 432 9.93 -23.98 8.42
C LEU A 432 10.36 -24.97 9.51
N GLU A 433 11.15 -24.52 10.49
CA GLU A 433 11.59 -25.35 11.61
C GLU A 433 10.42 -25.86 12.47
N LEU A 434 9.39 -25.03 12.71
CA LEU A 434 8.18 -25.46 13.42
C LEU A 434 7.48 -26.67 12.77
N PHE A 435 7.63 -26.84 11.45
CA PHE A 435 7.09 -27.97 10.70
C PHE A 435 8.14 -29.07 10.45
N GLY A 436 9.33 -28.98 11.05
CA GLY A 436 10.42 -29.93 10.87
C GLY A 436 11.02 -29.90 9.46
N ILE A 437 10.99 -28.74 8.81
CA ILE A 437 11.51 -28.53 7.45
C ILE A 437 12.76 -27.68 7.55
N GLU A 438 13.85 -28.15 6.93
CA GLU A 438 15.10 -27.39 6.87
C GLU A 438 14.94 -26.15 5.97
N PRO A 439 15.41 -24.96 6.40
CA PRO A 439 15.50 -23.80 5.53
C PRO A 439 16.38 -24.05 4.31
N VAL A 440 16.00 -23.47 3.17
CA VAL A 440 16.79 -23.55 1.92
C VAL A 440 17.76 -22.39 1.78
N ASP A 441 18.86 -22.61 1.05
CA ASP A 441 20.05 -21.75 0.96
C ASP A 441 19.82 -20.27 0.59
N PHE A 442 18.67 -19.92 0.01
CA PHE A 442 18.36 -18.52 -0.32
C PHE A 442 17.73 -17.73 0.83
N HIS A 443 17.44 -18.36 1.96
CA HIS A 443 17.02 -17.62 3.16
C HIS A 443 18.23 -16.99 3.83
N ASP A 444 18.22 -15.66 3.95
CA ASP A 444 19.28 -14.92 4.65
C ASP A 444 19.15 -15.00 6.18
N GLY A 445 17.93 -15.26 6.68
CA GLY A 445 17.64 -15.34 8.09
C GLY A 445 17.95 -16.69 8.71
N ARG A 446 17.78 -16.77 10.03
CA ARG A 446 17.89 -17.99 10.83
C ARG A 446 16.61 -18.23 11.62
N SER A 447 16.41 -19.44 12.10
CA SER A 447 15.30 -19.69 13.02
C SER A 447 15.51 -18.92 14.32
N LEU A 448 14.41 -18.39 14.85
CA LEU A 448 14.33 -17.70 16.13
C LEU A 448 13.97 -18.64 17.28
N LEU A 449 13.64 -19.91 17.02
CA LEU A 449 13.33 -20.86 18.09
C LEU A 449 14.54 -21.03 19.00
N ARG A 450 14.33 -20.86 20.30
CA ARG A 450 15.37 -21.21 21.29
C ARG A 450 15.38 -22.72 21.46
N GLU A 451 16.57 -23.32 21.51
CA GLU A 451 16.71 -24.74 21.85
C GLU A 451 16.01 -25.02 23.18
N ALA A 452 15.20 -26.09 23.23
CA ALA A 452 14.56 -26.50 24.46
C ALA A 452 15.63 -26.82 25.51
N SER A 453 15.68 -26.03 26.58
CA SER A 453 16.60 -26.21 27.72
C SER A 453 16.34 -27.48 28.52
#